data_AF-A0AA90H7R0-F1
#
_entry.id   AF-A0AA90H7R0-F1
#
_cell.length_a   1.000
_cell.length_b   1.000
_cell.length_c   1.000
_cell.angle_alpha   90.00
_cell.angle_beta   90.00
_cell.angle_gamma   90.00
#
_symmetry.space_group_name_H-M   'P 1'
#
loop_
_entity.id
_entity.type
_entity.pdbx_description
1 polymer ?
#
loop_
_entity_poly.entity_id
_entity_poly.type
_entity_poly.pdbx_seq_one_letter_code
_entity_poly.pdbx_strand_id
1 'polypeptide(L)'
;MTVQGLTADAYAVVHHRIDEAHSNVRAVRRELGAGADWPDGPAQWDALRVANGLAVLPEPDATAADGTVATTFDLPMPGVSSLEFISGDSPSGVPLSGR
;
A
#
# COMPACT_ATOMS: atom_id res chain seq x y z
N MET A 1 -7.77 8.80 10.01
CA MET A 1 -6.56 8.65 10.84
C MET A 1 -5.87 9.99 10.94
N THR A 2 -5.27 10.30 12.09
CA THR A 2 -4.49 11.53 12.29
C THR A 2 -3.11 11.17 12.83
N VAL A 3 -2.07 11.76 12.25
CA VAL A 3 -0.67 11.63 12.68
C VAL A 3 -0.18 13.01 13.10
N GLN A 4 0.48 13.11 14.25
CA GLN A 4 0.91 14.37 14.85
C GLN A 4 2.39 14.29 15.23
N GLY A 5 3.01 15.45 15.47
CA GLY A 5 4.43 15.57 15.83
C GLY A 5 5.37 15.41 14.64
N LEU A 6 4.87 15.68 13.43
CA LEU A 6 5.65 15.68 12.20
C LEU A 6 6.52 16.94 12.12
N THR A 7 7.76 16.78 11.65
CA THR A 7 8.77 17.85 11.65
C THR A 7 9.00 18.48 10.28
N ALA A 8 8.52 17.87 9.20
CA ALA A 8 8.56 18.40 7.85
C ALA A 8 7.18 18.88 7.41
N ASP A 9 7.14 19.78 6.43
CA ASP A 9 5.89 20.32 5.90
C ASP A 9 5.24 19.41 4.84
N ALA A 10 6.01 18.49 4.25
CA ALA A 10 5.56 17.61 3.18
C ALA A 10 6.16 16.19 3.28
N TYR A 11 5.37 15.19 2.88
CA TYR A 11 5.71 13.77 2.93
C TYR A 11 5.20 13.05 1.68
N ALA A 12 6.04 12.20 1.11
CA ALA A 12 5.57 11.14 0.23
C ALA A 12 4.89 10.07 1.09
N VAL A 13 3.74 9.56 0.63
CA VAL A 13 2.97 8.53 1.34
C VAL A 13 3.01 7.23 0.56
N VAL A 14 3.46 6.16 1.22
CA VAL A 14 3.36 4.79 0.69
C VAL A 14 2.33 4.04 1.52
N HIS A 15 1.29 3.55 0.86
CA HIS A 15 0.20 2.82 1.52
C HIS A 15 0.17 1.36 1.08
N HIS A 16 0.50 0.46 2.01
CA HIS A 16 0.39 -0.97 1.81
C HIS A 16 -0.96 -1.50 2.30
N ARG A 17 -1.56 -2.41 1.54
CA ARG A 17 -2.85 -3.03 1.88
C ARG A 17 -2.82 -4.55 1.85
N ILE A 18 -3.45 -5.12 2.86
CA ILE A 18 -3.84 -6.53 2.90
C ILE A 18 -5.32 -6.57 3.24
N ASP A 19 -6.15 -7.03 2.30
CA ASP A 19 -7.59 -7.21 2.50
C ASP A 19 -8.14 -8.24 1.49
N GLU A 20 -9.47 -8.27 1.31
CA GLU A 20 -10.08 -9.18 0.34
C GLU A 20 -9.59 -8.95 -1.09
N ALA A 21 -9.37 -7.70 -1.49
CA ALA A 21 -9.00 -7.28 -2.84
C ALA A 21 -7.48 -7.14 -3.05
N HIS A 22 -6.71 -6.92 -1.97
CA HIS A 22 -5.28 -6.61 -2.03
C HIS A 22 -4.43 -7.63 -1.27
N SER A 23 -3.30 -8.04 -1.86
CA SER A 23 -2.33 -8.96 -1.23
C SER A 23 -2.92 -10.29 -0.74
N ASN A 24 -3.90 -10.81 -1.49
CA ASN A 24 -4.65 -12.00 -1.11
C ASN A 24 -4.29 -13.20 -1.97
N VAL A 25 -3.13 -13.81 -1.69
CA VAL A 25 -2.67 -15.03 -2.37
C VAL A 25 -3.67 -16.19 -2.26
N ARG A 26 -4.48 -16.24 -1.20
CA ARG A 26 -5.51 -17.27 -1.01
C ARG A 26 -6.68 -17.12 -1.99
N ALA A 27 -7.12 -15.89 -2.28
CA ALA A 27 -8.14 -15.63 -3.29
C ALA A 27 -7.64 -16.07 -4.66
N VAL A 28 -6.44 -15.63 -5.06
CA VAL A 28 -5.83 -16.03 -6.35
C VAL A 28 -5.63 -17.54 -6.44
N ARG A 29 -5.20 -18.22 -5.37
CA ARG A 29 -5.10 -19.69 -5.35
C ARG A 29 -6.46 -20.36 -5.60
N ARG A 30 -7.53 -19.84 -5.01
CA ARG A 30 -8.88 -20.38 -5.21
C ARG A 30 -9.34 -20.24 -6.66
N GLU A 31 -9.02 -19.12 -7.30
CA GLU A 31 -9.37 -18.85 -8.70
C GLU A 31 -8.59 -19.73 -9.70
N LEU A 32 -7.30 -19.96 -9.44
CA LEU A 32 -6.44 -20.75 -10.35
C LEU A 32 -6.75 -22.26 -10.35
N GLY A 33 -7.40 -22.77 -9.31
CA GLY A 33 -7.71 -24.19 -9.21
C GLY A 33 -8.26 -24.55 -7.84
N ALA A 34 -9.56 -24.37 -7.66
CA ALA A 34 -10.27 -24.80 -6.46
C ALA A 34 -10.30 -26.33 -6.35
N GLY A 35 -9.22 -26.93 -5.82
CA GLY A 35 -9.17 -28.36 -5.50
C GLY A 35 -7.87 -29.08 -5.87
N ALA A 36 -6.96 -28.46 -6.63
CA ALA A 36 -5.64 -29.04 -6.86
C ALA A 36 -4.74 -28.83 -5.62
N ASP A 37 -3.99 -29.86 -5.22
CA ASP A 37 -3.06 -29.78 -4.08
C ASP A 37 -1.90 -28.81 -4.35
N TRP A 38 -1.46 -28.72 -5.61
CA TRP A 38 -0.36 -27.87 -6.05
C TRP A 38 -0.67 -27.14 -7.36
N PRO A 39 -0.01 -25.99 -7.62
CA PRO A 39 -0.12 -25.31 -8.90
C PRO A 39 0.46 -26.15 -10.05
N ASP A 40 -0.22 -26.18 -11.19
CA ASP A 40 0.06 -27.11 -12.30
C ASP A 40 1.24 -26.69 -13.19
N GLY A 41 1.76 -25.47 -13.01
CA GLY A 41 2.86 -25.00 -13.84
C GLY A 41 3.39 -23.61 -13.48
N PRO A 42 4.44 -23.15 -14.19
CA PRO A 42 5.14 -21.91 -13.88
C PRO A 42 4.24 -20.68 -13.83
N ALA A 43 3.27 -20.57 -14.75
CA ALA A 43 2.36 -19.42 -14.80
C ALA A 43 1.49 -19.27 -13.53
N GLN A 44 1.02 -20.38 -12.96
CA GLN A 44 0.26 -20.34 -11.71
C GLN A 44 1.16 -19.96 -10.53
N TRP A 45 2.41 -20.44 -10.51
CA TRP A 45 3.41 -20.02 -9.53
C TRP A 45 3.72 -18.54 -9.60
N ASP A 46 3.83 -18.00 -10.81
CA ASP A 46 4.08 -16.57 -11.02
C ASP A 46 2.92 -15.72 -10.54
N ALA A 47 1.68 -16.10 -10.84
CA ALA A 47 0.49 -15.43 -10.34
C ALA A 47 0.42 -15.43 -8.79
N LEU A 48 0.71 -16.57 -8.16
CA LEU A 48 0.77 -16.65 -6.69
C LEU A 48 1.88 -15.78 -6.10
N ARG A 49 3.04 -15.71 -6.75
CA ARG A 49 4.15 -14.86 -6.29
C ARG A 49 3.80 -13.40 -6.35
N VAL A 50 3.13 -12.95 -7.42
CA VAL A 50 2.61 -11.58 -7.53
C VAL A 50 1.61 -11.30 -6.41
N ALA A 51 0.66 -12.21 -6.18
CA ALA A 51 -0.38 -12.04 -5.15
C ALA A 51 0.14 -12.12 -3.70
N ASN A 52 1.32 -12.71 -3.48
CA ASN A 52 1.98 -12.79 -2.18
C ASN A 52 2.82 -11.54 -1.84
N GLY A 53 2.91 -10.57 -2.75
CA GLY A 53 3.51 -9.26 -2.47
C GLY A 53 2.57 -8.35 -1.68
N LEU A 54 3.11 -7.28 -1.10
CA LEU A 54 2.32 -6.18 -0.53
C LEU A 54 1.90 -5.22 -1.63
N ALA A 55 0.60 -5.11 -1.87
CA ALA A 55 0.04 -4.17 -2.81
C ALA A 55 0.27 -2.75 -2.27
N VAL A 56 0.83 -1.90 -3.11
CA VAL A 56 0.96 -0.46 -2.85
C VAL A 56 -0.19 0.23 -3.54
N LEU A 57 -0.97 1.00 -2.79
CA LEU A 57 -1.96 1.91 -3.37
C LEU A 57 -1.35 3.28 -3.58
N PRO A 58 -1.73 3.96 -4.68
CA PRO A 58 -1.39 5.34 -4.88
C PRO A 58 -2.10 6.19 -3.81
N GLU A 59 -1.33 6.95 -3.06
CA GLU A 59 -1.82 7.99 -2.18
C GLU A 59 -1.26 9.34 -2.66
N PRO A 60 -2.00 10.44 -2.47
CA PRO A 60 -1.42 11.76 -2.67
C PRO A 60 -0.33 12.01 -1.62
N ASP A 61 0.65 12.83 -1.98
CA ASP A 61 1.58 13.39 -1.01
C ASP A 61 0.80 14.13 0.09
N ALA A 62 1.30 14.05 1.32
CA ALA A 62 0.67 14.66 2.47
C ALA A 62 1.40 15.95 2.86
N THR A 63 0.63 17.03 3.05
CA THR A 63 1.11 18.26 3.66
C THR A 63 0.77 18.25 5.14
N ALA A 64 1.76 18.52 5.99
CA ALA A 64 1.55 18.65 7.42
C ALA A 64 1.17 20.10 7.76
N ALA A 65 -0.03 20.31 8.29
CA ALA A 65 -0.43 21.58 8.88
C ALA A 65 -0.13 21.55 10.37
N ASP A 66 0.72 22.45 10.85
CA ASP A 66 1.15 22.52 12.26
C ASP A 66 1.66 21.15 12.79
N GLY A 67 2.48 20.47 11.99
CA GLY A 67 3.03 19.14 12.33
C GLY A 67 1.99 18.02 12.38
N THR A 68 0.83 18.22 11.76
CA THR A 68 -0.29 17.25 11.74
C THR A 68 -0.69 16.90 10.31
N VAL A 69 -0.85 15.61 10.04
CA VAL A 69 -1.47 15.08 8.81
C VAL A 69 -2.77 14.37 9.18
N ALA A 70 -3.84 14.68 8.46
CA ALA A 70 -5.11 13.96 8.52
C ALA A 70 -5.36 13.26 7.18
N THR A 71 -5.67 11.97 7.24
CA THR A 71 -6.01 11.18 6.05
C THR A 71 -7.18 10.24 6.33
N THR A 72 -7.91 9.90 5.29
CA THR A 72 -9.06 9.00 5.33
C THR A 72 -8.93 8.00 4.19
N PHE A 73 -9.10 6.73 4.51
CA PHE A 73 -9.12 5.64 3.55
C PHE A 73 -10.08 4.56 4.05
N ASP A 74 -10.58 3.75 3.12
CA ASP A 74 -11.44 2.63 3.45
C ASP A 74 -10.63 1.48 4.06
N LEU A 75 -11.11 0.96 5.20
CA LEU A 75 -10.52 -0.19 5.88
C LEU A 75 -11.58 -1.31 5.99
N PRO A 76 -11.77 -2.12 4.93
CA PRO A 76 -12.59 -3.32 4.99
C PRO A 76 -12.17 -4.27 6.11
N MET A 77 -13.13 -5.02 6.65
CA MET A 77 -12.90 -6.01 7.69
C MET A 77 -13.03 -7.44 7.12
N PRO A 78 -12.06 -8.34 7.36
CA PRO A 78 -10.75 -8.06 7.95
C PRO A 78 -9.83 -7.32 6.96
N GLY A 79 -8.99 -6.43 7.46
CA GLY A 79 -8.02 -5.72 6.63
C GLY A 79 -6.92 -5.06 7.45
N VAL A 80 -5.77 -4.86 6.82
CA VAL A 80 -4.59 -4.22 7.41
C VAL A 80 -4.10 -3.13 6.46
N SER A 81 -3.88 -1.93 7.00
CA SER A 81 -3.19 -0.83 6.34
C SER A 81 -1.87 -0.56 7.03
N SER A 82 -0.81 -0.35 6.24
CA SER A 82 0.42 0.29 6.69
C SER A 82 0.63 1.55 5.87
N LEU A 83 0.77 2.70 6.53
CA LEU A 83 1.09 3.96 5.90
C LEU A 83 2.49 4.39 6.34
N GLU A 84 3.35 4.65 5.37
CA GLU A 84 4.70 5.16 5.58
C GLU A 84 4.75 6.60 5.10
N PHE A 85 5.18 7.51 5.99
CA PHE A 85 5.37 8.93 5.71
C PHE A 85 6.86 9.20 5.59
N ILE A 86 7.32 9.46 4.37
CA ILE A 86 8.75 9.61 4.06
C ILE A 86 9.04 11.09 3.86
N SER A 87 9.81 11.68 4.79
CA SER A 87 10.35 13.03 4.66
C SER A 87 11.67 13.02 3.90
N GLY A 88 11.81 13.89 2.90
CA GLY A 88 13.04 14.13 2.17
C GLY A 88 12.81 15.09 1.01
N ASP A 89 13.88 15.55 0.37
CA ASP A 89 13.75 16.06 -1.00
C ASP A 89 13.29 14.88 -1.88
N SER A 90 12.31 15.14 -2.75
CA SER A 90 11.69 14.12 -3.59
C SER A 90 12.74 13.22 -4.27
N PRO A 91 12.53 11.90 -4.45
CA PRO A 91 13.52 10.98 -5.05
C PRO A 91 13.94 11.33 -6.49
N SER A 92 13.30 12.34 -7.08
CA SER A 92 13.58 12.96 -8.37
C SER A 92 14.48 14.22 -8.29
N GLY A 93 14.93 14.62 -7.11
CA GLY A 93 15.66 15.88 -6.90
C GLY A 93 14.82 17.13 -7.19
N VAL A 94 13.51 16.95 -7.30
CA VAL A 94 12.54 18.04 -7.49
C VAL A 94 11.99 18.37 -6.10
N PRO A 95 12.17 19.59 -5.58
CA PRO A 95 11.53 19.96 -4.32
C PRO A 95 10.02 19.78 -4.45
N LEU A 96 9.37 19.29 -3.38
CA LEU A 96 7.91 19.31 -3.22
C LEU A 96 7.48 20.78 -3.09
N SER A 97 7.54 21.53 -4.19
CA SER A 97 7.30 22.96 -4.23
C SER A 97 5.87 23.24 -4.66
N GLY A 98 5.18 24.02 -3.83
CA GLY A 98 3.75 24.28 -3.90
C GLY A 98 3.24 24.68 -5.28
N ARG A 99 2.06 24.13 -5.59
CA ARG A 99 1.06 24.64 -6.53
C ARG A 99 -0.32 24.25 -6.04
#